data_AF-A0A6M1RAU4-F1
#
_entry.id   AF-A0A6M1RAU4-F1
#
_cell.length_a   1.000
_cell.length_b   1.000
_cell.length_c   1.000
_cell.angle_alpha   90.00
_cell.angle_beta   90.00
_cell.angle_gamma   90.00
#
_symmetry.space_group_name_H-M   'P 1'
#
loop_
_entity.id
_entity.type
_entity.pdbx_description
1 polymer ?
#
loop_
_entity_poly.entity_id
_entity_poly.type
_entity_poly.pdbx_seq_one_letter_code
_entity_poly.pdbx_strand_id
1 'polypeptide(L)' 'MNVGRLPVWWFIIIGVASNLLAEMVLSQFGFSYDIFSEAFNLGKLLIDSGVFVGFFIVLSLAYFKISAHRNTSS' A
#
# COMPACT_ATOMS: atom_id res chain seq x y z
N MET A 1 -1.62 -24.59 10.04
CA MET A 1 -2.07 -23.24 9.63
C MET A 1 -2.39 -23.30 8.14
N ASN A 2 -3.67 -23.38 7.77
CA ASN A 2 -4.07 -23.26 6.37
C ASN A 2 -3.89 -21.79 5.97
N VAL A 3 -2.75 -21.47 5.37
CA VAL A 3 -2.58 -20.24 4.60
C VAL A 3 -3.52 -20.40 3.41
N GLY A 4 -4.78 -20.01 3.57
CA GLY A 4 -5.79 -20.07 2.52
C GLY A 4 -5.20 -19.40 1.29
N ARG A 5 -5.04 -20.15 0.19
CA ARG A 5 -4.57 -19.59 -1.08
C ARG A 5 -5.49 -18.44 -1.42
N LEU A 6 -5.00 -17.22 -1.27
CA LEU A 6 -5.74 -16.03 -1.66
C LEU A 6 -6.10 -16.20 -3.14
N PRO A 7 -7.39 -16.12 -3.51
CA PRO A 7 -7.80 -16.21 -4.90
C PRO A 7 -6.99 -15.23 -5.75
N VAL A 8 -6.63 -15.61 -6.98
CA VAL A 8 -5.81 -14.77 -7.88
C VAL A 8 -6.37 -13.34 -8.00
N TRP A 9 -7.70 -13.20 -7.94
CA TRP A 9 -8.41 -11.92 -7.89
C TRP A 9 -7.96 -10.98 -6.77
N TRP A 10 -7.54 -11.49 -5.62
CA TRP A 10 -7.01 -10.66 -4.53
C TRP A 10 -5.70 -9.98 -4.91
N PHE A 11 -4.84 -10.63 -5.70
CA PHE A 11 -3.62 -9.99 -6.18
C PHE A 11 -3.94 -8.84 -7.16
N ILE A 12 -4.98 -9.00 -7.98
CA ILE A 12 -5.46 -7.95 -8.88
C ILE A 12 -6.00 -6.77 -8.06
N ILE A 13 -6.84 -7.04 -7.06
CA ILE A 13 -7.40 -6.01 -6.18
C ILE A 13 -6.29 -5.26 -5.43
N ILE A 14 -5.30 -5.98 -4.89
CA ILE A 14 -4.16 -5.37 -4.20
C ILE A 14 -3.33 -4.52 -5.15
N GLY A 15 -3.08 -4.99 -6.38
CA GLY A 15 -2.35 -4.22 -7.39
C GLY A 15 -3.08 -2.93 -7.79
N VAL A 16 -4.38 -3.00 -8.04
CA VAL A 16 -5.19 -1.81 -8.39
C VAL A 16 -5.26 -0.83 -7.21
N ALA A 17 -5.46 -1.34 -5.99
CA ALA A 17 -5.50 -0.50 -4.80
C ALA A 17 -4.15 0.16 -4.50
N SER A 18 -3.04 -0.55 -4.71
CA SER A 18 -1.69 0.00 -4.57
C SER A 18 -1.45 1.14 -5.55
N ASN A 19 -1.83 0.93 -6.82
CA ASN A 19 -1.73 1.97 -7.84
C ASN A 19 -2.51 3.24 -7.47
N LEU A 20 -3.78 3.10 -7.13
CA LEU A 20 -4.61 4.25 -6.72
C LEU A 20 -4.01 4.99 -5.52
N LEU A 21 -3.41 4.25 -4.58
CA LEU A 21 -2.75 4.84 -3.43
C LEU A 21 -1.46 5.57 -3.82
N ALA A 22 -0.66 4.99 -4.72
CA ALA A 22 0.55 5.60 -5.24
C ALA A 22 0.22 6.88 -6.02
N GLU A 23 -0.77 6.85 -6.91
CA GLU A 23 -1.29 8.02 -7.62
C GLU A 23 -1.77 9.11 -6.65
N MET A 24 -2.55 8.74 -5.62
CA MET A 24 -3.02 9.69 -4.61
C MET A 24 -1.88 10.32 -3.82
N VAL A 25 -0.86 9.55 -3.44
CA VAL A 25 0.29 10.05 -2.67
C VAL A 25 1.18 10.92 -3.56
N LEU A 26 1.50 10.47 -4.77
CA LEU A 26 2.42 11.16 -5.69
C LEU A 26 1.82 12.44 -6.27
N SER A 27 0.51 12.46 -6.50
CA SER A 27 -0.20 13.66 -6.96
C SER A 27 -0.13 14.81 -5.94
N GLN A 28 -0.06 14.53 -4.63
CA GLN A 28 0.18 15.57 -3.61
C GLN A 28 1.55 16.23 -3.74
N PHE A 29 2.52 15.54 -4.31
CA PHE A 29 3.86 16.06 -4.58
C PHE A 29 4.01 16.63 -6.00
N GLY A 30 2.92 16.69 -6.78
CA GLY A 30 2.93 17.21 -8.15
C GLY A 30 3.41 16.20 -9.20
N PHE A 31 3.54 14.92 -8.87
CA PHE A 31 3.92 13.88 -9.81
C PHE A 31 2.66 13.20 -10.39
N SER A 32 2.59 13.14 -11.72
CA SER A 32 1.59 12.32 -12.41
C SER A 32 2.11 10.88 -12.50
N TYR A 33 1.42 9.94 -11.85
CA TYR A 33 1.80 8.54 -11.79
C TYR A 33 0.66 7.68 -12.35
N ASP A 34 0.95 6.98 -13.45
CA ASP A 34 0.04 6.00 -14.05
C ASP A 34 0.87 4.79 -14.51
N ILE A 35 0.58 3.62 -13.96
CA ILE A 35 1.26 2.35 -14.29
C ILE A 35 0.71 1.71 -15.56
N PHE A 36 -0.48 2.12 -16.01
CA PHE A 36 -1.15 1.58 -17.19
C PHE A 36 -0.84 2.38 -18.46
N SER A 37 -0.27 3.58 -18.35
CA SER A 37 0.06 4.42 -19.52
C SER A 37 1.30 3.96 -20.30
N GLU A 38 2.19 3.17 -19.69
CA GLU A 38 3.43 2.70 -20.31
C GLU A 38 3.60 1.19 -20.13
N ALA A 39 4.31 0.54 -21.07
CA ALA A 39 4.74 -0.84 -20.92
C ALA A 39 5.59 -1.01 -19.64
N PHE A 40 5.51 -2.20 -19.04
CA PHE A 40 6.10 -2.59 -17.75
C PHE A 40 7.40 -1.82 -17.40
N ASN A 41 7.29 -0.88 -16.44
CA ASN A 41 8.38 -0.03 -16.02
C ASN A 41 8.83 -0.39 -14.58
N LEU A 42 10.06 -0.88 -14.47
CA LEU A 42 10.68 -1.30 -13.20
C LEU A 42 10.73 -0.18 -12.15
N GLY A 43 10.89 1.08 -12.59
CA GLY A 43 10.85 2.24 -11.71
C GLY A 43 9.46 2.45 -11.11
N LYS A 44 8.41 2.29 -11.91
CA LYS A 44 7.03 2.39 -11.41
C LYS A 44 6.71 1.27 -10.41
N LEU A 45 7.20 0.05 -10.66
CA LEU A 45 7.06 -1.08 -9.74
C LEU A 45 7.74 -0.82 -8.38
N LEU A 46 8.94 -0.23 -8.40
CA LEU A 46 9.67 0.14 -7.18
C LEU A 46 8.92 1.22 -6.38
N ILE A 47 8.35 2.21 -7.07
CA ILE A 47 7.52 3.24 -6.44
C ILE A 47 6.31 2.60 -5.76
N ASP A 48 5.59 1.72 -6.45
CA ASP A 48 4.40 1.05 -5.92
C ASP A 48 4.74 0.17 -4.70
N SER A 49 5.83 -0.60 -4.78
CA SER A 49 6.41 -1.35 -3.66
C SER A 49 6.76 -0.44 -2.46
N GLY A 50 7.40 0.70 -2.73
CA GLY A 50 7.80 1.66 -1.70
C GLY A 50 6.59 2.28 -0.99
N VAL A 51 5.56 2.65 -1.75
CA VAL A 51 4.29 3.18 -1.23
C VAL A 51 3.58 2.11 -0.38
N PHE A 52 3.52 0.86 -0.85
CA PHE A 52 2.92 -0.26 -0.12
C PHE A 52 3.60 -0.52 1.22
N VAL A 53 4.93 -0.57 1.24
CA VAL A 53 5.72 -0.76 2.48
C VAL A 53 5.55 0.44 3.42
N GLY A 54 5.63 1.67 2.88
CA GLY A 54 5.43 2.89 3.65
C GLY A 54 4.06 2.93 4.32
N PHE A 55 3.00 2.56 3.59
CA PHE A 55 1.64 2.47 4.13
C PHE A 55 1.55 1.47 5.28
N PHE A 56 2.13 0.27 5.13
CA PHE A 56 2.12 -0.74 6.20
C PHE A 56 2.90 -0.31 7.44
N ILE A 57 4.01 0.42 7.28
CA ILE A 57 4.77 0.98 8.40
C ILE A 57 3.92 2.01 9.15
N VAL A 58 3.27 2.95 8.43
CA VAL A 58 2.41 3.96 9.04
C VAL A 58 1.22 3.32 9.74
N LEU A 59 0.58 2.33 9.12
CA LEU A 59 -0.54 1.59 9.70
C LEU A 59 -0.12 0.84 10.97
N SER A 60 1.07 0.22 10.94
CA SER A 60 1.64 -0.47 12.10
C SER A 60 1.90 0.51 13.26
N LEU A 61 2.52 1.66 12.98
CA LEU A 61 2.73 2.71 13.99
C LEU A 61 1.42 3.25 14.57
N ALA A 62 0.41 3.49 13.73
CA ALA A 62 -0.91 3.91 14.16
C ALA A 62 -1.57 2.84 15.04
N TYR A 63 -1.47 1.56 14.66
CA TYR A 63 -2.00 0.44 15.43
C TYR A 63 -1.30 0.28 16.78
N PHE A 64 0.03 0.40 16.83
CA PHE A 64 0.80 0.40 18.08
C PHE A 64 0.39 1.55 19.00
N LYS A 65 0.23 2.76 18.44
CA LYS A 65 -0.21 3.93 19.20
C LYS A 65 -1.62 3.73 19.79
N ILE A 66 -2.55 3.20 19.01
CA ILE A 66 -3.93 2.90 19.47
C ILE A 66 -3.92 1.80 20.54
N SER A 67 -3.13 0.74 20.34
CA SER A 67 -3.02 -0.36 21.29
C SER A 67 -2.39 0.09 22.62
N ALA A 68 -1.38 0.94 22.56
CA ALA A 68 -0.79 1.56 23.75
C ALA A 68 -1.82 2.42 24.51
N HIS A 69 -2.64 3.21 23.80
CA HIS A 69 -3.68 4.02 24.41
C HIS A 69 -4.79 3.20 25.07
N ARG A 70 -5.17 2.07 24.46
CA ARG A 70 -6.13 1.11 25.01
C ARG A 70 -5.62 0.43 26.29
N ASN A 71 -4.32 0.09 26.35
CA ASN A 71 -3.75 -0.56 27.53
C ASN A 71 -3.53 0.37 28.72
N THR A 72 -3.45 1.69 28.51
CA THR A 72 -3.36 2.67 29.61
C THR A 72 -4.72 3.14 30.13
N SER A 73 -5.82 2.78 29.47
CA SER A 73 -7.19 3.17 29.84
C SER A 73 -8.01 2.02 30.46
N SER A 74 -7.41 0.84 30.63
CA SER A 74 -7.92 -0.28 31.44
C SER A 74 -7.26 -0.31 32.82
#